data_AF-A0AAX0ZI89-F1
#
_entry.id   AF-A0AAX0ZI89-F1
#
_cell.length_a   1.000
_cell.length_b   1.000
_cell.length_c   1.000
_cell.angle_alpha   90.00
_cell.angle_beta   90.00
_cell.angle_gamma   90.00
#
_symmetry.space_group_name_H-M   'P 1'
#
loop_
_entity.id
_entity.type
_entity.pdbx_description
1 polymer ?
#
loop_
_entity_poly.entity_id
_entity_poly.type
_entity_poly.pdbx_seq_one_letter_code
_entity_poly.pdbx_strand_id
1 'polypeptide(L)'
;MGNHLQLINFSKCYFVASNSMLFNVEGYKKFEFKHKSIYYTEDFNHFSDSILDFNVFVLGHIVDVRDSQKKLKNIVSDLLQHTIDSEVFLNEMSYFNGAYAIFIEDKEKLYFYNDATSFLSLYYHREKNIYASHSEILHQLLQQIYNIEEATIHPKMKGFLDLSKYENIYKFNSNFRFELNNHTLKRIFPINTYKEIATSNVVKQVLPLMKEMVEFIFNLNRPVVVSLTGGYDSRLTLALLKSHIPDTLFFTYLKTDDKEMSEAQRKIYQNDYTAVTYLVEQLNLKHKFFSINKTNINEEVKNLYSYYESDHSKYIIQHYSEDQQFQNVAHIKSTLFELSKGVRPPKLEGQESKIMDFVHYLKRWSQIKDEQWIERVLNEFITRNEINEFLEKGYHPYDILYLESRMNGWHSTILQESDPYMEVYNLINCRYILFSLINMNYEARKNMEFHTSIINESWPLLQFFGINTNVNLYDKYLDLKKQLKPQSETDEINKLQLEYLTSDFVKENEAQSIQLKLSHAAFNREETYKINIVNHKEENVKIAIRTFYKNEKGRGKIFLHIDSKKYDIVDLGYEHVEMFIPPHSQTSIVMQSTQNIDKKSWINAAILQIKEIHLCKKVIE
;
A
#
# COMPACT_ATOMS: atom_id res chain seq x y z
N MET A 1 -29.53 -34.01 29.10
CA MET A 1 -29.99 -32.72 28.54
C MET A 1 -28.80 -32.16 27.79
N GLY A 2 -28.85 -32.13 26.46
CA GLY A 2 -27.72 -31.59 25.67
C GLY A 2 -27.62 -30.09 25.90
N ASN A 3 -26.42 -29.57 26.15
CA ASN A 3 -26.17 -28.14 26.20
C ASN A 3 -26.31 -27.60 24.77
N HIS A 4 -27.52 -27.15 24.42
CA HIS A 4 -27.77 -26.47 23.15
C HIS A 4 -27.11 -25.10 23.23
N LEU A 5 -26.09 -24.88 22.40
CA LEU A 5 -25.48 -23.56 22.24
C LEU A 5 -26.24 -22.78 21.18
N GLN A 6 -26.46 -21.49 21.42
CA GLN A 6 -26.97 -20.55 20.43
C GLN A 6 -25.82 -19.65 19.99
N LEU A 7 -25.35 -19.84 18.76
CA LEU A 7 -24.24 -19.08 18.19
C LEU A 7 -24.73 -18.28 16.97
N ILE A 8 -24.11 -17.12 16.74
CA ILE A 8 -24.31 -16.39 15.48
C ILE A 8 -23.79 -17.23 14.32
N ASN A 9 -24.59 -17.29 13.26
CA ASN A 9 -24.28 -18.06 12.06
C ASN A 9 -23.39 -17.23 11.11
N PHE A 10 -22.07 -17.34 11.28
CA PHE A 10 -21.11 -16.85 10.30
C PHE A 10 -20.82 -17.94 9.25
N SER A 11 -20.57 -17.53 8.01
CA SER A 11 -19.98 -18.43 7.02
C SER A 11 -18.54 -18.78 7.42
N LYS A 12 -18.11 -20.00 7.09
CA LYS A 12 -16.78 -20.54 7.34
C LYS A 12 -16.31 -20.26 8.76
N CYS A 13 -17.09 -20.72 9.74
CA CYS A 13 -16.73 -20.56 11.14
C CYS A 13 -16.54 -21.89 11.86
N TYR A 14 -15.59 -21.91 12.78
CA TYR A 14 -15.28 -23.04 13.63
C TYR A 14 -14.98 -22.60 15.06
N PHE A 15 -15.11 -23.53 15.99
CA PHE A 15 -14.64 -23.40 17.36
C PHE A 15 -14.07 -24.72 17.88
N VAL A 16 -13.23 -24.63 18.90
CA VAL A 16 -12.54 -25.78 19.50
C VAL A 16 -12.84 -25.80 20.99
N ALA A 17 -13.34 -26.94 21.47
CA ALA A 17 -13.72 -27.12 22.87
C ALA A 17 -13.26 -28.47 23.42
N SER A 18 -13.23 -28.60 24.74
CA SER A 18 -12.90 -29.86 25.44
C SER A 18 -13.93 -30.95 25.17
N ASN A 19 -13.50 -32.20 25.01
CA ASN A 19 -14.40 -33.35 24.89
C ASN A 19 -15.21 -33.62 26.17
N SER A 20 -14.76 -33.10 27.32
CA SER A 20 -15.57 -33.10 28.54
C SER A 20 -16.85 -32.26 28.42
N MET A 21 -16.97 -31.46 27.36
CA MET A 21 -18.12 -30.63 27.05
C MET A 21 -18.66 -31.01 25.67
N LEU A 22 -19.73 -31.79 25.64
CA LEU A 22 -20.40 -32.18 24.40
C LEU A 22 -21.52 -31.19 24.09
N PHE A 23 -21.46 -30.61 22.90
CA PHE A 23 -22.44 -29.64 22.43
C PHE A 23 -23.19 -30.18 21.23
N ASN A 24 -24.48 -29.87 21.18
CA ASN A 24 -25.23 -29.96 19.93
C ASN A 24 -25.42 -28.53 19.42
N VAL A 25 -24.87 -28.24 18.24
CA VAL A 25 -24.90 -26.91 17.63
C VAL A 25 -25.41 -27.06 16.21
N GLU A 26 -26.54 -26.41 15.92
CA GLU A 26 -27.16 -26.45 14.61
C GLU A 26 -26.23 -25.87 13.55
N GLY A 27 -26.11 -26.55 12.40
CA GLY A 27 -25.25 -26.13 11.29
C GLY A 27 -23.76 -26.48 11.43
N TYR A 28 -23.34 -27.11 12.53
CA TYR A 28 -21.94 -27.52 12.75
C TYR A 28 -21.76 -29.03 12.61
N LYS A 29 -20.71 -29.40 11.86
CA LYS A 29 -20.07 -30.72 11.91
C LYS A 29 -19.07 -30.76 13.05
N LYS A 30 -18.69 -31.98 13.47
CA LYS A 30 -17.75 -32.22 14.56
C LYS A 30 -16.64 -33.16 14.08
N PHE A 31 -15.39 -32.80 14.36
CA PHE A 31 -14.24 -33.69 14.27
C PHE A 31 -13.64 -33.85 15.67
N GLU A 32 -13.37 -35.09 16.09
CA GLU A 32 -12.96 -35.40 17.45
C GLU A 32 -11.49 -35.85 17.49
N PHE A 33 -10.67 -35.12 18.24
CA PHE A 33 -9.36 -35.56 18.73
C PHE A 33 -9.51 -36.16 20.13
N LYS A 34 -8.44 -36.66 20.75
CA LYS A 34 -8.48 -37.34 22.04
C LYS A 34 -9.09 -36.48 23.17
N HIS A 35 -8.65 -35.24 23.29
CA HIS A 35 -9.04 -34.34 24.40
C HIS A 35 -9.94 -33.18 23.98
N LYS A 36 -10.01 -32.89 22.68
CA LYS A 36 -10.76 -31.76 22.13
C LYS A 36 -11.51 -32.12 20.87
N SER A 37 -12.58 -31.39 20.64
CA SER A 37 -13.38 -31.47 19.43
C SER A 37 -13.35 -30.14 18.70
N ILE A 38 -13.32 -30.22 17.38
CA ILE A 38 -13.44 -29.09 16.48
C ILE A 38 -14.83 -29.14 15.89
N TYR A 39 -15.59 -28.09 16.14
CA TYR A 39 -16.91 -27.87 15.57
C TYR A 39 -16.74 -26.87 14.44
N TYR A 40 -17.21 -27.19 13.24
CA TYR A 40 -17.05 -26.34 12.06
C TYR A 40 -18.29 -26.37 11.16
N THR A 41 -18.56 -25.28 10.47
CA THR A 41 -19.69 -25.18 9.52
C THR A 41 -19.45 -26.02 8.26
N GLU A 42 -20.55 -26.41 7.59
CA GLU A 42 -20.47 -27.31 6.42
C GLU A 42 -19.82 -26.70 5.17
N ASP A 43 -19.73 -25.37 5.11
CA ASP A 43 -19.17 -24.60 4.00
C ASP A 43 -17.62 -24.57 4.00
N PHE A 44 -16.98 -25.30 4.91
CA PHE A 44 -15.54 -25.58 4.86
C PHE A 44 -15.20 -26.74 3.93
N ASN A 45 -14.17 -26.52 3.10
CA ASN A 45 -13.33 -27.61 2.66
C ASN A 45 -12.50 -28.11 3.83
N HIS A 46 -12.44 -29.44 3.99
CA HIS A 46 -11.69 -30.05 5.07
C HIS A 46 -11.01 -31.34 4.62
N PHE A 47 -10.00 -31.75 5.38
CA PHE A 47 -9.26 -32.99 5.19
C PHE A 47 -8.93 -33.58 6.55
N SER A 48 -9.07 -34.89 6.68
CA SER A 48 -8.64 -35.63 7.87
C SER A 48 -7.93 -36.90 7.45
N ASP A 49 -6.81 -37.21 8.09
CA ASP A 49 -6.10 -38.46 7.87
C ASP A 49 -5.24 -38.80 9.09
N SER A 50 -4.89 -40.07 9.22
CA SER A 50 -3.88 -40.53 10.16
C SER A 50 -2.61 -40.80 9.36
N ILE A 51 -1.58 -40.00 9.59
CA ILE A 51 -0.31 -40.05 8.85
C ILE A 51 0.81 -40.33 9.85
N LEU A 52 1.51 -41.45 9.65
CA LEU A 52 2.43 -42.00 10.66
C LEU A 52 1.69 -42.24 11.99
N ASP A 53 2.13 -41.61 13.07
CA ASP A 53 1.49 -41.65 14.39
C ASP A 53 0.69 -40.37 14.70
N PHE A 54 0.48 -39.50 13.71
CA PHE A 54 -0.24 -38.24 13.87
C PHE A 54 -1.67 -38.35 13.36
N ASN A 55 -2.63 -37.82 14.13
CA ASN A 55 -3.97 -37.54 13.59
C ASN A 55 -3.98 -36.09 13.11
N VAL A 56 -4.41 -35.86 11.88
CA VAL A 56 -4.43 -34.53 11.27
C VAL A 56 -5.84 -34.16 10.87
N PHE A 57 -6.20 -32.91 11.14
CA PHE A 57 -7.39 -32.27 10.60
C PHE A 57 -7.02 -30.92 10.02
N VAL A 58 -7.44 -30.65 8.79
CA VAL A 58 -7.21 -29.38 8.10
C VAL A 58 -8.55 -28.78 7.72
N LEU A 59 -8.76 -27.51 8.05
CA LEU A 59 -9.85 -26.69 7.53
C LEU A 59 -9.29 -25.68 6.51
N GLY A 60 -10.05 -25.42 5.46
CA GLY A 60 -9.70 -24.47 4.41
C GLY A 60 -8.82 -25.07 3.31
N HIS A 61 -8.00 -24.23 2.68
CA HIS A 61 -7.17 -24.60 1.53
C HIS A 61 -5.69 -24.36 1.78
N ILE A 62 -4.88 -25.36 1.46
CA ILE A 62 -3.42 -25.30 1.50
C ILE A 62 -2.89 -25.62 0.11
N VAL A 63 -1.94 -24.82 -0.33
CA VAL A 63 -1.16 -25.01 -1.55
C VAL A 63 0.30 -24.98 -1.17
N ASP A 64 1.05 -25.97 -1.60
CA ASP A 64 2.51 -25.89 -1.63
C ASP A 64 2.88 -25.14 -2.92
N VAL A 65 3.32 -23.89 -2.81
CA VAL A 65 3.56 -23.04 -3.99
C VAL A 65 4.75 -23.48 -4.84
N ARG A 66 5.41 -24.59 -4.49
CA ARG A 66 6.43 -25.23 -5.33
C ARG A 66 5.83 -26.20 -6.34
N ASP A 67 4.60 -26.67 -6.11
CA ASP A 67 3.86 -27.60 -6.97
C ASP A 67 2.35 -27.45 -6.77
N SER A 68 1.70 -26.71 -7.67
CA SER A 68 0.24 -26.47 -7.65
C SER A 68 -0.62 -27.73 -7.79
N GLN A 69 -0.05 -28.84 -8.27
CA GLN A 69 -0.76 -30.11 -8.46
C GLN A 69 -0.63 -31.04 -7.24
N LYS A 70 0.19 -30.66 -6.26
CA LYS A 70 0.45 -31.47 -5.08
C LYS A 70 -0.82 -31.58 -4.21
N LYS A 71 -1.29 -32.81 -4.03
CA LYS A 71 -2.48 -33.10 -3.22
C LYS A 71 -2.23 -32.80 -1.75
N LEU A 72 -3.25 -32.31 -1.04
CA LEU A 72 -3.19 -31.97 0.38
C LEU A 72 -2.61 -33.07 1.27
N LYS A 73 -2.98 -34.34 1.03
CA LYS A 73 -2.41 -35.49 1.75
C LYS A 73 -0.89 -35.55 1.64
N ASN A 74 -0.34 -35.30 0.45
CA ASN A 74 1.11 -35.33 0.22
C ASN A 74 1.78 -34.11 0.85
N ILE A 75 1.16 -32.93 0.78
CA ILE A 75 1.64 -31.71 1.47
C ILE A 75 1.80 -31.97 2.97
N VAL A 76 0.75 -32.50 3.62
CA VAL A 76 0.78 -32.82 5.04
C VAL A 76 1.75 -33.96 5.36
N SER A 77 1.81 -34.98 4.50
CA SER A 77 2.73 -36.10 4.68
C SER A 77 4.19 -35.66 4.63
N ASP A 78 4.56 -34.76 3.71
CA ASP A 78 5.92 -34.23 3.62
C ASP A 78 6.26 -33.38 4.84
N LEU A 79 5.33 -32.53 5.29
CA LEU A 79 5.49 -31.77 6.53
C LEU A 79 5.78 -32.68 7.74
N LEU A 80 5.02 -33.77 7.89
CA LEU A 80 5.11 -34.68 9.03
C LEU A 80 6.28 -35.67 8.97
N GLN A 81 7.07 -35.68 7.89
CA GLN A 81 8.36 -36.39 7.89
C GLN A 81 9.39 -35.72 8.80
N HIS A 82 9.15 -34.48 9.21
CA HIS A 82 10.04 -33.70 10.05
C HIS A 82 9.51 -33.59 11.47
N THR A 83 10.41 -33.54 12.45
CA THR A 83 10.05 -33.29 13.84
C THR A 83 9.28 -31.98 13.95
N ILE A 84 8.13 -32.01 14.64
CA ILE A 84 7.29 -30.84 14.88
C ILE A 84 8.13 -29.68 15.43
N ASP A 85 7.91 -28.49 14.86
CA ASP A 85 8.63 -27.23 15.15
C ASP A 85 10.15 -27.25 14.89
N SER A 86 10.72 -28.29 14.27
CA SER A 86 12.11 -28.23 13.82
C SER A 86 12.28 -27.19 12.71
N GLU A 87 13.51 -26.72 12.51
CA GLU A 87 13.81 -25.76 11.44
C GLU A 87 13.36 -26.28 10.06
N VAL A 88 13.56 -27.58 9.80
CA VAL A 88 13.15 -28.22 8.54
C VAL A 88 11.63 -28.26 8.40
N PHE A 89 10.90 -28.61 9.47
CA PHE A 89 9.43 -28.57 9.50
C PHE A 89 8.90 -27.16 9.19
N LEU A 90 9.48 -26.14 9.81
CA LEU A 90 9.04 -24.76 9.64
C LEU A 90 9.44 -24.20 8.26
N ASN A 91 10.59 -24.60 7.73
CA ASN A 91 11.00 -24.26 6.37
C ASN A 91 10.08 -24.91 5.33
N GLU A 92 9.68 -26.17 5.52
CA GLU A 92 8.72 -26.86 4.65
C GLU A 92 7.35 -26.13 4.67
N MET A 93 6.83 -25.86 5.87
CA MET A 93 5.58 -25.10 6.05
C MET A 93 5.67 -23.66 5.50
N SER A 94 6.86 -23.08 5.40
CA SER A 94 7.02 -21.70 4.92
C SER A 94 6.58 -21.51 3.46
N TYR A 95 6.55 -22.58 2.67
CA TYR A 95 6.06 -22.58 1.28
C TYR A 95 4.54 -22.78 1.18
N PHE A 96 3.82 -22.89 2.28
CA PHE A 96 2.38 -23.06 2.23
C PHE A 96 1.69 -21.70 2.03
N ASN A 97 0.78 -21.66 1.05
CA ASN A 97 -0.11 -20.56 0.76
C ASN A 97 -1.57 -21.01 0.90
N GLY A 98 -2.49 -20.06 1.03
CA GLY A 98 -3.92 -20.29 1.15
C GLY A 98 -4.52 -19.61 2.38
N ALA A 99 -5.64 -20.17 2.84
CA ALA A 99 -6.34 -19.76 4.05
C ALA A 99 -6.76 -21.04 4.77
N TYR A 100 -6.07 -21.34 5.87
CA TYR A 100 -6.15 -22.67 6.46
C TYR A 100 -5.88 -22.71 7.95
N ALA A 101 -6.35 -23.79 8.57
CA ALA A 101 -6.10 -24.16 9.95
C ALA A 101 -5.71 -25.65 9.96
N ILE A 102 -4.49 -25.94 10.39
CA ILE A 102 -3.96 -27.30 10.53
C ILE A 102 -3.96 -27.65 12.02
N PHE A 103 -4.62 -28.74 12.35
CA PHE A 103 -4.62 -29.36 13.66
C PHE A 103 -3.86 -30.68 13.58
N ILE A 104 -2.82 -30.82 14.41
CA ILE A 104 -1.97 -32.01 14.45
C ILE A 104 -1.99 -32.54 15.89
N GLU A 105 -2.54 -33.73 16.08
CA GLU A 105 -2.43 -34.46 17.32
C GLU A 105 -1.19 -35.35 17.31
N ASP A 106 -0.29 -35.07 18.26
CA ASP A 106 0.91 -35.86 18.54
C ASP A 106 0.82 -36.34 19.99
N LYS A 107 0.45 -37.62 20.15
CA LYS A 107 0.26 -38.27 21.46
C LYS A 107 -0.79 -37.56 22.32
N GLU A 108 -0.37 -36.75 23.29
CA GLU A 108 -1.26 -36.01 24.20
C GLU A 108 -1.40 -34.53 23.83
N LYS A 109 -0.65 -34.06 22.82
CA LYS A 109 -0.62 -32.65 22.44
C LYS A 109 -1.42 -32.43 21.18
N LEU A 110 -2.13 -31.31 21.13
CA LEU A 110 -2.88 -30.88 19.95
C LEU A 110 -2.35 -29.52 19.50
N TYR A 111 -1.65 -29.51 18.37
CA TYR A 111 -1.05 -28.30 17.83
C TYR A 111 -1.93 -27.66 16.77
N PHE A 112 -1.96 -26.33 16.76
CA PHE A 112 -2.63 -25.50 15.78
C PHE A 112 -1.61 -24.62 15.05
N TYR A 113 -1.70 -24.63 13.73
CA TYR A 113 -0.98 -23.76 12.81
C TYR A 113 -1.97 -23.17 11.79
N ASN A 114 -1.70 -21.97 11.29
CA ASN A 114 -2.50 -21.36 10.23
C ASN A 114 -1.65 -20.75 9.11
N ASP A 115 -2.31 -20.11 8.15
CA ASP A 115 -1.67 -19.43 7.02
C ASP A 115 -0.80 -18.24 7.45
N ALA A 116 -0.06 -17.64 6.51
CA ALA A 116 0.98 -16.66 6.82
C ALA A 116 0.45 -15.35 7.45
N THR A 117 -0.84 -15.03 7.31
CA THR A 117 -1.43 -13.77 7.81
C THR A 117 -2.80 -13.94 8.47
N SER A 118 -3.09 -15.13 9.01
CA SER A 118 -4.36 -15.46 9.69
C SER A 118 -5.61 -15.17 8.85
N PHE A 119 -5.57 -15.42 7.52
CA PHE A 119 -6.77 -15.35 6.67
C PHE A 119 -7.86 -16.25 7.24
N LEU A 120 -7.51 -17.49 7.63
CA LEU A 120 -8.34 -18.27 8.53
C LEU A 120 -7.94 -17.98 9.98
N SER A 121 -8.70 -17.08 10.59
CA SER A 121 -8.41 -16.55 11.93
C SER A 121 -8.75 -17.55 13.04
N LEU A 122 -8.04 -17.43 14.15
CA LEU A 122 -8.37 -18.04 15.44
C LEU A 122 -8.32 -16.94 16.50
N TYR A 123 -9.27 -16.96 17.42
CA TYR A 123 -9.33 -16.12 18.61
C TYR A 123 -9.26 -17.02 19.83
N TYR A 124 -8.62 -16.53 20.88
CA TYR A 124 -8.46 -17.22 22.15
C TYR A 124 -8.69 -16.27 23.32
N HIS A 125 -9.21 -16.83 24.41
CA HIS A 125 -9.33 -16.11 25.67
C HIS A 125 -8.03 -16.27 26.47
N ARG A 126 -7.63 -15.24 27.22
CA ARG A 126 -6.39 -15.22 28.02
C ARG A 126 -6.17 -16.44 28.91
N GLU A 127 -7.24 -16.99 29.48
CA GLU A 127 -7.17 -18.03 30.52
C GLU A 127 -8.03 -19.28 30.23
N LYS A 128 -8.91 -19.25 29.23
CA LYS A 128 -9.87 -20.33 29.00
C LYS A 128 -9.48 -21.14 27.78
N ASN A 129 -9.52 -22.46 27.92
CA ASN A 129 -9.06 -23.41 26.88
C ASN A 129 -10.16 -23.68 25.83
N ILE A 130 -10.77 -22.59 25.34
CA ILE A 130 -11.79 -22.56 24.30
C ILE A 130 -11.40 -21.51 23.26
N TYR A 131 -11.69 -21.80 22.00
CA TYR A 131 -11.16 -21.05 20.88
C TYR A 131 -12.20 -20.94 19.78
N ALA A 132 -12.21 -19.86 19.01
CA ALA A 132 -13.10 -19.74 17.86
C ALA A 132 -12.52 -18.90 16.74
N SER A 133 -12.97 -19.14 15.52
CA SER A 133 -12.62 -18.37 14.32
C SER A 133 -13.01 -16.89 14.37
N HIS A 134 -13.98 -16.54 15.21
CA HIS A 134 -14.55 -15.20 15.35
C HIS A 134 -14.58 -14.83 16.84
N SER A 135 -14.26 -13.58 17.15
CA SER A 135 -14.28 -13.07 18.53
C SER A 135 -15.67 -13.11 19.15
N GLU A 136 -16.70 -12.80 18.37
CA GLU A 136 -18.10 -12.89 18.80
C GLU A 136 -18.49 -14.32 19.19
N ILE A 137 -18.16 -15.32 18.36
CA ILE A 137 -18.43 -16.73 18.69
C ILE A 137 -17.74 -17.09 20.01
N LEU A 138 -16.46 -16.72 20.17
CA LEU A 138 -15.73 -17.00 21.40
C LEU A 138 -16.39 -16.31 22.61
N HIS A 139 -16.84 -15.06 22.46
CA HIS A 139 -17.54 -14.36 23.52
C HIS A 139 -18.86 -15.05 23.92
N GLN A 140 -19.68 -15.47 22.95
CA GLN A 140 -20.91 -16.23 23.20
C GLN A 140 -20.66 -17.57 23.89
N LEU A 141 -19.57 -18.26 23.51
CA LEU A 141 -19.14 -19.49 24.16
C LEU A 141 -18.71 -19.24 25.62
N LEU A 142 -17.98 -18.16 25.88
CA LEU A 142 -17.58 -17.77 27.25
C LEU A 142 -18.80 -17.49 28.13
N GLN A 143 -19.78 -16.77 27.61
CA GLN A 143 -21.04 -16.48 28.31
C GLN A 143 -21.81 -17.77 28.63
N GLN A 144 -22.05 -18.62 27.63
CA GLN A 144 -22.91 -19.78 27.78
C GLN A 144 -22.27 -20.94 28.56
N ILE A 145 -20.94 -21.10 28.50
CA ILE A 145 -20.24 -22.23 29.12
C ILE A 145 -19.67 -21.86 30.48
N TYR A 146 -19.16 -20.63 30.63
CA TYR A 146 -18.44 -20.21 31.82
C TYR A 146 -19.13 -19.06 32.58
N ASN A 147 -20.24 -18.53 32.06
CA ASN A 147 -20.91 -17.34 32.61
C ASN A 147 -19.94 -16.15 32.74
N ILE A 148 -19.05 -16.00 31.74
CA ILE A 148 -18.09 -14.90 31.63
C ILE A 148 -18.56 -13.96 30.52
N GLU A 149 -18.78 -12.70 30.89
CA GLU A 149 -19.12 -11.62 29.96
C GLU A 149 -17.98 -10.60 29.93
N GLU A 150 -17.11 -10.73 28.93
CA GLU A 150 -16.00 -9.79 28.72
C GLU A 150 -16.51 -8.41 28.31
N ALA A 151 -15.92 -7.36 28.89
CA ALA A 151 -16.27 -5.98 28.53
C ALA A 151 -15.90 -5.69 27.07
N THR A 152 -16.72 -4.89 26.39
CA THR A 152 -16.40 -4.40 25.04
C THR A 152 -15.44 -3.22 25.12
N ILE A 153 -14.25 -3.36 24.53
CA ILE A 153 -13.25 -2.28 24.43
C ILE A 153 -13.73 -1.21 23.43
N HIS A 154 -14.16 -1.67 22.25
CA HIS A 154 -14.70 -0.84 21.18
C HIS A 154 -15.55 -1.72 20.25
N PRO A 155 -16.72 -1.29 19.77
CA PRO A 155 -17.64 -2.15 19.00
C PRO A 155 -17.03 -2.74 17.71
N LYS A 156 -16.01 -2.08 17.15
CA LYS A 156 -15.25 -2.53 15.98
C LYS A 156 -13.77 -2.28 16.23
N MET A 157 -12.99 -3.27 16.69
CA MET A 157 -11.56 -3.04 16.90
C MET A 157 -10.78 -3.03 15.58
N LYS A 158 -11.34 -3.63 14.52
CA LYS A 158 -10.74 -3.73 13.19
C LYS A 158 -9.34 -4.36 13.24
N GLY A 159 -9.14 -5.34 14.14
CA GLY A 159 -7.87 -6.04 14.30
C GLY A 159 -6.68 -5.10 14.57
N PHE A 160 -6.85 -4.07 15.39
CA PHE A 160 -5.71 -3.24 15.83
C PHE A 160 -4.78 -4.08 16.70
N LEU A 161 -3.51 -4.18 16.29
CA LEU A 161 -2.54 -5.13 16.86
C LEU A 161 -3.09 -6.56 16.74
N ASP A 162 -3.31 -7.24 17.85
CA ASP A 162 -3.98 -8.54 17.97
C ASP A 162 -5.26 -8.45 18.81
N LEU A 163 -5.75 -7.24 19.09
CA LEU A 163 -6.94 -7.05 19.91
C LEU A 163 -8.21 -7.42 19.14
N SER A 164 -9.13 -8.07 19.86
CA SER A 164 -10.53 -8.15 19.46
C SER A 164 -11.31 -6.93 19.98
N LYS A 165 -12.61 -6.89 19.69
CA LYS A 165 -13.53 -5.91 20.30
C LYS A 165 -13.78 -6.12 21.81
N TYR A 166 -13.36 -7.25 22.39
CA TYR A 166 -13.57 -7.59 23.81
C TYR A 166 -12.26 -7.61 24.61
N GLU A 167 -12.37 -7.34 25.91
CA GLU A 167 -11.30 -7.59 26.86
C GLU A 167 -10.96 -9.08 26.94
N ASN A 168 -9.69 -9.39 27.23
CA ASN A 168 -9.13 -10.74 27.38
C ASN A 168 -9.30 -11.71 26.19
N ILE A 169 -9.90 -11.29 25.08
CA ILE A 169 -10.00 -12.04 23.82
C ILE A 169 -9.02 -11.46 22.82
N TYR A 170 -8.08 -12.29 22.38
CA TYR A 170 -7.03 -11.91 21.45
C TYR A 170 -7.11 -12.73 20.17
N LYS A 171 -6.69 -12.12 19.08
CA LYS A 171 -6.50 -12.78 17.80
C LYS A 171 -5.16 -13.52 17.80
N PHE A 172 -5.17 -14.74 17.29
CA PHE A 172 -3.97 -15.57 17.16
C PHE A 172 -3.06 -15.05 16.03
N ASN A 173 -1.78 -14.93 16.36
CA ASN A 173 -0.74 -14.48 15.46
C ASN A 173 -0.17 -15.67 14.65
N SER A 174 -0.09 -15.50 13.35
CA SER A 174 0.31 -16.54 12.39
C SER A 174 1.77 -16.97 12.52
N ASN A 175 2.61 -16.20 13.20
CA ASN A 175 4.00 -16.57 13.43
C ASN A 175 4.20 -17.40 14.70
N PHE A 176 3.10 -17.86 15.30
CA PHE A 176 3.06 -18.76 16.44
C PHE A 176 2.48 -20.13 16.07
N ARG A 177 2.72 -21.09 16.95
CA ARG A 177 1.96 -22.32 17.08
C ARG A 177 1.24 -22.33 18.41
N PHE A 178 -0.04 -22.65 18.41
CA PHE A 178 -0.80 -22.92 19.63
C PHE A 178 -0.76 -24.41 19.97
N GLU A 179 -0.38 -24.77 21.19
CA GLU A 179 -0.71 -26.08 21.76
C GLU A 179 -2.00 -25.94 22.59
N LEU A 180 -3.08 -26.52 22.08
CA LEU A 180 -4.44 -26.23 22.53
C LEU A 180 -4.78 -26.92 23.86
N ASN A 181 -4.19 -28.07 24.18
CA ASN A 181 -4.56 -28.81 25.40
C ASN A 181 -4.08 -28.10 26.67
N ASN A 182 -2.84 -27.60 26.67
CA ASN A 182 -2.27 -26.85 27.79
C ASN A 182 -2.39 -25.33 27.65
N HIS A 183 -2.99 -24.84 26.56
CA HIS A 183 -3.15 -23.42 26.27
C HIS A 183 -1.81 -22.66 26.24
N THR A 184 -0.86 -23.18 25.45
CA THR A 184 0.48 -22.58 25.35
C THR A 184 0.81 -22.12 23.94
N LEU A 185 1.29 -20.88 23.84
CA LEU A 185 1.81 -20.29 22.61
C LEU A 185 3.32 -20.52 22.54
N LYS A 186 3.82 -20.71 21.33
CA LYS A 186 5.25 -20.73 21.03
C LYS A 186 5.50 -20.01 19.72
N ARG A 187 6.38 -19.01 19.72
CA ARG A 187 6.83 -18.37 18.49
C ARG A 187 7.61 -19.37 17.63
N ILE A 188 7.27 -19.41 16.34
CA ILE A 188 7.87 -20.32 15.35
C ILE A 188 8.45 -19.57 14.14
N PHE A 189 8.07 -18.30 13.94
CA PHE A 189 8.67 -17.41 12.95
C PHE A 189 9.13 -16.09 13.63
N PRO A 190 10.22 -15.48 13.14
CA PRO A 190 10.98 -15.84 11.94
C PRO A 190 11.97 -16.97 12.23
N ILE A 191 12.25 -17.80 11.23
CA ILE A 191 13.26 -18.87 11.34
C ILE A 191 14.66 -18.25 11.26
N ASN A 192 14.90 -17.49 10.19
CA ASN A 192 16.20 -16.94 9.85
C ASN A 192 16.39 -15.50 10.36
N THR A 193 17.63 -15.15 10.69
CA THR A 193 18.06 -13.76 10.88
C THR A 193 17.86 -12.96 9.59
N TYR A 194 17.45 -11.69 9.72
CA TYR A 194 17.35 -10.76 8.61
C TYR A 194 18.66 -10.71 7.83
N LYS A 195 18.54 -10.82 6.51
CA LYS A 195 19.64 -10.62 5.59
C LYS A 195 19.08 -9.93 4.36
N GLU A 196 19.72 -8.84 3.95
CA GLU A 196 19.32 -8.15 2.72
C GLU A 196 19.52 -9.06 1.49
N ILE A 197 18.49 -9.13 0.65
CA ILE A 197 18.49 -9.88 -0.61
C ILE A 197 18.25 -8.90 -1.76
N ALA A 198 19.06 -9.01 -2.81
CA ALA A 198 18.88 -8.21 -4.02
C ALA A 198 17.52 -8.49 -4.68
N THR A 199 16.84 -7.44 -5.16
CA THR A 199 15.51 -7.54 -5.80
C THR A 199 15.47 -8.59 -6.90
N SER A 200 16.50 -8.66 -7.75
CA SER A 200 16.59 -9.64 -8.84
C SER A 200 16.60 -11.09 -8.36
N ASN A 201 17.23 -11.37 -7.22
CA ASN A 201 17.23 -12.71 -6.62
C ASN A 201 15.86 -13.04 -6.01
N VAL A 202 15.22 -12.07 -5.35
CA VAL A 202 13.85 -12.25 -4.83
C VAL A 202 12.88 -12.53 -5.98
N VAL A 203 12.93 -11.77 -7.07
CA VAL A 203 12.10 -11.99 -8.27
C VAL A 203 12.32 -13.40 -8.82
N LYS A 204 13.59 -13.81 -9.01
CA LYS A 204 13.93 -15.15 -9.51
C LYS A 204 13.39 -16.28 -8.63
N GLN A 205 13.37 -16.09 -7.31
CA GLN A 205 12.89 -17.09 -6.35
C GLN A 205 11.37 -17.11 -6.23
N VAL A 206 10.73 -15.93 -6.19
CA VAL A 206 9.32 -15.77 -5.85
C VAL A 206 8.41 -15.89 -7.08
N LEU A 207 8.83 -15.40 -8.25
CA LEU A 207 7.98 -15.41 -9.45
C LEU A 207 7.48 -16.81 -9.82
N PRO A 208 8.31 -17.88 -9.85
CA PRO A 208 7.81 -19.23 -10.12
C PRO A 208 6.73 -19.66 -9.12
N LEU A 209 6.91 -19.33 -7.84
CA LEU A 209 5.95 -19.69 -6.78
C LEU A 209 4.60 -18.97 -6.95
N MET A 210 4.64 -17.70 -7.36
CA MET A 210 3.42 -16.94 -7.65
C MET A 210 2.68 -17.50 -8.87
N LYS A 211 3.41 -17.98 -9.89
CA LYS A 211 2.82 -18.64 -11.06
C LYS A 211 2.15 -19.96 -10.67
N GLU A 212 2.78 -20.77 -9.83
CA GLU A 212 2.13 -21.98 -9.28
C GLU A 212 0.85 -21.65 -8.51
N MET A 213 0.85 -20.58 -7.71
CA MET A 213 -0.38 -20.15 -7.05
C MET A 213 -1.49 -19.74 -8.03
N VAL A 214 -1.13 -19.08 -9.15
CA VAL A 214 -2.08 -18.79 -10.24
C VAL A 214 -2.63 -20.10 -10.81
N GLU A 215 -1.77 -21.04 -11.20
CA GLU A 215 -2.20 -22.32 -11.77
C GLU A 215 -3.10 -23.10 -10.79
N PHE A 216 -2.78 -23.10 -9.49
CA PHE A 216 -3.64 -23.72 -8.49
C PHE A 216 -5.07 -23.14 -8.52
N ILE A 217 -5.21 -21.81 -8.56
CA ILE A 217 -6.52 -21.15 -8.53
C ILE A 217 -7.36 -21.52 -9.75
N PHE A 218 -6.77 -21.55 -10.95
CA PHE A 218 -7.49 -21.92 -12.18
C PHE A 218 -7.81 -23.41 -12.25
N ASN A 219 -7.09 -24.26 -11.52
CA ASN A 219 -7.39 -25.69 -11.40
C ASN A 219 -8.51 -26.02 -10.40
N LEU A 220 -9.05 -25.03 -9.66
CA LEU A 220 -10.17 -25.23 -8.74
C LEU A 220 -11.50 -25.52 -9.46
N ASN A 221 -11.58 -25.37 -10.78
CA ASN A 221 -12.80 -25.48 -11.57
C ASN A 221 -13.93 -24.55 -11.06
N ARG A 222 -13.57 -23.33 -10.67
CA ARG A 222 -14.49 -22.29 -10.21
C ARG A 222 -14.31 -21.01 -11.02
N PRO A 223 -15.35 -20.19 -11.21
CA PRO A 223 -15.18 -18.88 -11.82
C PRO A 223 -14.18 -18.03 -11.03
N VAL A 224 -13.28 -17.36 -11.74
CA VAL A 224 -12.26 -16.49 -11.14
C VAL A 224 -12.66 -15.04 -11.34
N VAL A 225 -12.66 -14.28 -10.24
CA VAL A 225 -12.88 -12.83 -10.25
C VAL A 225 -11.67 -12.10 -9.70
N VAL A 226 -11.38 -10.92 -10.22
CA VAL A 226 -10.21 -10.11 -9.81
C VAL A 226 -10.57 -8.64 -9.74
N SER A 227 -10.34 -8.02 -8.58
CA SER A 227 -10.45 -6.58 -8.44
C SER A 227 -9.31 -5.88 -9.19
N LEU A 228 -9.64 -5.02 -10.15
CA LEU A 228 -8.71 -4.28 -10.98
C LEU A 228 -8.68 -2.79 -10.57
N THR A 229 -7.47 -2.24 -10.41
CA THR A 229 -7.21 -0.82 -10.18
C THR A 229 -6.08 -0.35 -11.11
N GLY A 230 -5.90 0.95 -11.24
CA GLY A 230 -4.80 1.57 -11.98
C GLY A 230 -3.43 1.45 -11.30
N GLY A 231 -3.36 0.90 -10.09
CA GLY A 231 -2.17 0.77 -9.27
C GLY A 231 -1.25 -0.41 -9.62
N TYR A 232 -0.05 -0.42 -9.03
CA TYR A 232 0.97 -1.45 -9.27
C TYR A 232 0.54 -2.86 -8.85
N ASP A 233 -0.22 -3.03 -7.75
CA ASP A 233 -0.60 -4.37 -7.24
C ASP A 233 -1.50 -5.11 -8.23
N SER A 234 -2.54 -4.41 -8.68
CA SER A 234 -3.49 -4.95 -9.66
C SER A 234 -2.80 -5.20 -11.01
N ARG A 235 -1.87 -4.33 -11.42
CA ARG A 235 -1.09 -4.55 -12.65
C ARG A 235 -0.15 -5.74 -12.55
N LEU A 236 0.53 -5.92 -11.43
CA LEU A 236 1.34 -7.10 -11.19
C LEU A 236 0.48 -8.36 -11.26
N THR A 237 -0.66 -8.35 -10.57
CA THR A 237 -1.60 -9.48 -10.59
C THR A 237 -2.09 -9.76 -12.01
N LEU A 238 -2.50 -8.73 -12.76
CA LEU A 238 -2.88 -8.84 -14.16
C LEU A 238 -1.74 -9.39 -15.04
N ALA A 239 -0.50 -9.00 -14.78
CA ALA A 239 0.68 -9.50 -15.51
C ALA A 239 0.85 -11.02 -15.34
N LEU A 240 0.61 -11.53 -14.13
CA LEU A 240 0.70 -12.96 -13.82
C LEU A 240 -0.48 -13.76 -14.39
N LEU A 241 -1.63 -13.11 -14.53
CA LEU A 241 -2.85 -13.71 -15.07
C LEU A 241 -2.93 -13.68 -16.61
N LYS A 242 -1.89 -13.26 -17.30
CA LYS A 242 -1.91 -13.03 -18.75
C LYS A 242 -2.47 -14.20 -19.57
N SER A 243 -2.10 -15.43 -19.22
CA SER A 243 -2.58 -16.65 -19.89
C SER A 243 -4.04 -17.00 -19.58
N HIS A 244 -4.59 -16.47 -18.49
CA HIS A 244 -5.91 -16.79 -17.95
C HIS A 244 -6.91 -15.64 -18.05
N ILE A 245 -6.58 -14.58 -18.81
CA ILE A 245 -7.48 -13.43 -19.06
C ILE A 245 -8.85 -13.87 -19.60
N PRO A 246 -8.96 -14.79 -20.58
CA PRO A 246 -10.26 -15.20 -21.12
C PRO A 246 -11.19 -15.81 -20.06
N ASP A 247 -10.61 -16.44 -19.04
CA ASP A 247 -11.32 -17.17 -17.99
C ASP A 247 -11.54 -16.31 -16.72
N THR A 248 -11.12 -15.05 -16.75
CA THR A 248 -11.18 -14.14 -15.60
C THR A 248 -12.22 -13.04 -15.80
N LEU A 249 -13.09 -12.84 -14.81
CA LEU A 249 -13.91 -11.63 -14.72
C LEU A 249 -13.19 -10.58 -13.88
N PHE A 250 -12.79 -9.48 -14.50
CA PHE A 250 -12.24 -8.33 -13.80
C PHE A 250 -13.37 -7.42 -13.32
N PHE A 251 -13.16 -6.71 -12.21
CA PHE A 251 -14.14 -5.72 -11.77
C PHE A 251 -13.49 -4.55 -11.05
N THR A 252 -14.16 -3.41 -11.06
CA THR A 252 -13.75 -2.21 -10.34
C THR A 252 -14.98 -1.54 -9.75
N TYR A 253 -14.94 -1.25 -8.45
CA TYR A 253 -16.02 -0.54 -7.78
C TYR A 253 -15.67 0.94 -7.62
N LEU A 254 -16.68 1.78 -7.81
CA LEU A 254 -16.59 3.23 -7.66
C LEU A 254 -17.42 3.68 -6.47
N LYS A 255 -16.98 4.75 -5.80
CA LYS A 255 -17.84 5.46 -4.85
C LYS A 255 -18.57 6.57 -5.59
N THR A 256 -19.89 6.44 -5.73
CA THR A 256 -20.73 7.40 -6.46
C THR A 256 -21.30 8.48 -5.56
N ASP A 257 -21.58 8.16 -4.30
CA ASP A 257 -22.23 9.07 -3.36
C ASP A 257 -21.29 9.43 -2.23
N ASP A 258 -20.79 10.66 -2.24
CA ASP A 258 -20.44 11.38 -1.02
C ASP A 258 -20.38 12.88 -1.34
N LYS A 259 -21.37 13.62 -0.87
CA LYS A 259 -21.27 15.09 -0.71
C LYS A 259 -20.06 15.47 0.18
N GLU A 260 -19.50 14.49 0.90
CA GLU A 260 -18.35 14.60 1.81
C GLU A 260 -16.99 14.23 1.18
N MET A 261 -16.94 13.79 -0.09
CA MET A 261 -15.66 13.48 -0.73
C MET A 261 -14.86 14.75 -1.00
N SER A 262 -13.63 14.78 -0.51
CA SER A 262 -12.66 15.83 -0.86
C SER A 262 -12.36 15.81 -2.36
N GLU A 263 -11.97 16.96 -2.90
CA GLU A 263 -11.54 17.08 -4.31
C GLU A 263 -10.38 16.14 -4.65
N ALA A 264 -9.44 15.96 -3.71
CA ALA A 264 -8.35 15.02 -3.85
C ALA A 264 -8.84 13.58 -4.00
N GLN A 265 -9.81 13.15 -3.18
CA GLN A 265 -10.40 11.81 -3.29
C GLN A 265 -11.14 11.64 -4.62
N ARG A 266 -11.94 12.63 -5.05
CA ARG A 266 -12.61 12.59 -6.37
C ARG A 266 -11.61 12.41 -7.50
N LYS A 267 -10.50 13.17 -7.48
CA LYS A 267 -9.45 13.05 -8.49
C LYS A 267 -8.79 11.67 -8.49
N ILE A 268 -8.57 11.07 -7.32
CA ILE A 268 -8.02 9.70 -7.22
C ILE A 268 -8.95 8.69 -7.89
N TYR A 269 -10.26 8.71 -7.56
CA TYR A 269 -11.22 7.79 -8.18
C TYR A 269 -11.39 8.02 -9.69
N GLN A 270 -11.36 9.27 -10.14
CA GLN A 270 -11.40 9.59 -11.57
C GLN A 270 -10.16 9.11 -12.31
N ASN A 271 -8.97 9.30 -11.74
CA ASN A 271 -7.72 8.80 -12.30
C ASN A 271 -7.74 7.26 -12.38
N ASP A 272 -8.21 6.60 -11.33
CA ASP A 272 -8.32 5.14 -11.27
C ASP A 272 -9.31 4.61 -12.32
N TYR A 273 -10.51 5.19 -12.39
CA TYR A 273 -11.51 4.88 -13.41
C TYR A 273 -10.94 5.02 -14.83
N THR A 274 -10.25 6.13 -15.11
CA THR A 274 -9.66 6.39 -16.43
C THR A 274 -8.57 5.37 -16.75
N ALA A 275 -7.66 5.11 -15.81
CA ALA A 275 -6.57 4.15 -15.99
C ALA A 275 -7.09 2.73 -16.22
N VAL A 276 -8.10 2.30 -15.44
CA VAL A 276 -8.74 0.99 -15.60
C VAL A 276 -9.49 0.91 -16.93
N THR A 277 -10.30 1.91 -17.29
CA THR A 277 -11.04 1.93 -18.55
C THR A 277 -10.09 1.75 -19.73
N TYR A 278 -8.97 2.48 -19.70
CA TYR A 278 -7.96 2.36 -20.74
C TYR A 278 -7.31 0.97 -20.78
N LEU A 279 -7.00 0.36 -19.63
CA LEU A 279 -6.51 -1.03 -19.59
C LEU A 279 -7.53 -2.01 -20.15
N VAL A 280 -8.79 -1.89 -19.76
CA VAL A 280 -9.89 -2.77 -20.17
C VAL A 280 -10.09 -2.72 -21.68
N GLU A 281 -10.18 -1.52 -22.26
CA GLU A 281 -10.37 -1.33 -23.70
C GLU A 281 -9.17 -1.81 -24.52
N GLN A 282 -7.95 -1.45 -24.11
CA GLN A 282 -6.74 -1.76 -24.88
C GLN A 282 -6.34 -3.24 -24.80
N LEU A 283 -6.73 -3.94 -23.72
CA LEU A 283 -6.42 -5.35 -23.51
C LEU A 283 -7.64 -6.25 -23.74
N ASN A 284 -8.80 -5.68 -24.09
CA ASN A 284 -10.07 -6.38 -24.28
C ASN A 284 -10.44 -7.28 -23.08
N LEU A 285 -10.33 -6.74 -21.86
CA LEU A 285 -10.60 -7.50 -20.64
C LEU A 285 -12.11 -7.68 -20.44
N LYS A 286 -12.54 -8.89 -20.02
CA LYS A 286 -13.89 -9.11 -19.50
C LYS A 286 -14.02 -8.38 -18.16
N HIS A 287 -14.57 -7.18 -18.17
CA HIS A 287 -14.60 -6.29 -17.01
C HIS A 287 -16.00 -5.78 -16.66
N LYS A 288 -16.24 -5.54 -15.36
CA LYS A 288 -17.44 -4.91 -14.84
C LYS A 288 -17.11 -3.73 -13.92
N PHE A 289 -17.64 -2.55 -14.24
CA PHE A 289 -17.74 -1.45 -13.29
C PHE A 289 -19.06 -1.54 -12.52
N PHE A 290 -19.01 -1.28 -11.21
CA PHE A 290 -20.20 -1.06 -10.41
C PHE A 290 -19.97 0.03 -9.37
N SER A 291 -21.06 0.53 -8.80
CA SER A 291 -21.03 1.63 -7.84
C SER A 291 -21.52 1.19 -6.48
N ILE A 292 -20.82 1.62 -5.44
CA ILE A 292 -21.20 1.34 -4.06
C ILE A 292 -22.19 2.42 -3.61
N ASN A 293 -23.45 2.06 -3.48
CA ASN A 293 -24.48 2.92 -2.91
C ASN A 293 -24.55 2.71 -1.39
N LYS A 294 -24.33 3.78 -0.60
CA LYS A 294 -24.39 3.73 0.87
C LYS A 294 -25.78 3.94 1.46
N THR A 295 -26.77 4.31 0.65
CA THR A 295 -28.08 4.76 1.15
C THR A 295 -29.03 3.62 1.49
N ASN A 296 -28.85 2.43 0.89
CA ASN A 296 -29.72 1.28 1.08
C ASN A 296 -28.88 0.01 1.34
N ILE A 297 -28.76 -0.41 2.60
CA ILE A 297 -28.18 -1.72 2.98
C ILE A 297 -29.29 -2.62 3.49
N ASN A 298 -29.29 -3.90 3.11
CA ASN A 298 -30.23 -4.88 3.62
C ASN A 298 -30.02 -5.04 5.15
N GLU A 299 -31.10 -5.02 5.92
CA GLU A 299 -31.04 -5.15 7.39
C GLU A 299 -30.43 -6.48 7.85
N GLU A 300 -30.58 -7.58 7.11
CA GLU A 300 -29.92 -8.86 7.42
C GLU A 300 -28.40 -8.73 7.32
N VAL A 301 -27.90 -8.14 6.22
CA VAL A 301 -26.47 -7.86 6.04
C VAL A 301 -25.99 -6.90 7.12
N LYS A 302 -26.73 -5.82 7.39
CA LYS A 302 -26.36 -4.86 8.44
C LYS A 302 -26.27 -5.49 9.83
N ASN A 303 -27.23 -6.36 10.19
CA ASN A 303 -27.26 -7.04 11.48
C ASN A 303 -26.11 -8.05 11.61
N LEU A 304 -25.90 -8.90 10.62
CA LEU A 304 -24.78 -9.85 10.63
C LEU A 304 -23.43 -9.12 10.72
N TYR A 305 -23.26 -8.05 9.94
CA TYR A 305 -22.02 -7.26 9.90
C TYR A 305 -21.82 -6.40 11.14
N SER A 306 -22.82 -6.27 12.02
CA SER A 306 -22.62 -5.67 13.34
C SER A 306 -21.75 -6.54 14.26
N TYR A 307 -21.71 -7.85 14.03
CA TYR A 307 -20.97 -8.81 14.84
C TYR A 307 -19.51 -9.01 14.42
N TYR A 308 -19.15 -8.77 13.15
CA TYR A 308 -17.76 -8.86 12.68
C TYR A 308 -16.81 -7.86 13.38
N GLU A 309 -15.50 -8.11 13.36
CA GLU A 309 -14.49 -7.18 13.88
C GLU A 309 -14.37 -5.88 13.07
N SER A 310 -14.76 -5.94 11.80
CA SER A 310 -14.72 -4.85 10.84
C SER A 310 -16.03 -4.81 10.05
N ASP A 311 -16.34 -3.65 9.49
CA ASP A 311 -17.47 -3.40 8.59
C ASP A 311 -17.02 -2.60 7.34
N HIS A 312 -15.73 -2.73 7.00
CA HIS A 312 -15.04 -1.91 6.01
C HIS A 312 -15.69 -2.04 4.62
N SER A 313 -16.10 -3.24 4.27
CA SER A 313 -16.59 -3.61 2.94
C SER A 313 -18.10 -3.82 2.92
N LYS A 314 -18.86 -3.55 3.99
CA LYS A 314 -20.29 -3.92 4.10
C LYS A 314 -21.17 -3.51 2.91
N TYR A 315 -20.89 -2.35 2.31
CA TYR A 315 -21.62 -1.88 1.14
C TYR A 315 -21.18 -2.54 -0.17
N ILE A 316 -19.93 -3.00 -0.25
CA ILE A 316 -19.45 -3.86 -1.35
C ILE A 316 -20.08 -5.24 -1.23
N ILE A 317 -20.13 -5.77 -0.01
CA ILE A 317 -20.76 -7.04 0.30
C ILE A 317 -22.24 -7.04 -0.10
N GLN A 318 -22.97 -5.96 0.14
CA GLN A 318 -24.35 -5.81 -0.35
C GLN A 318 -24.44 -6.03 -1.87
N HIS A 319 -23.49 -5.50 -2.64
CA HIS A 319 -23.47 -5.74 -4.08
C HIS A 319 -23.18 -7.21 -4.40
N TYR A 320 -22.22 -7.82 -3.69
CA TYR A 320 -21.90 -9.23 -3.88
C TYR A 320 -23.12 -10.12 -3.62
N SER A 321 -23.87 -9.87 -2.54
CA SER A 321 -25.04 -10.68 -2.18
C SER A 321 -26.17 -10.63 -3.21
N GLU A 322 -26.28 -9.53 -3.96
CA GLU A 322 -27.33 -9.32 -4.98
C GLU A 322 -26.92 -9.83 -6.37
N ASP A 323 -25.63 -10.03 -6.62
CA ASP A 323 -25.10 -10.34 -7.94
C ASP A 323 -24.48 -11.75 -8.01
N GLN A 324 -25.15 -12.61 -8.78
CA GLN A 324 -24.78 -14.01 -8.99
C GLN A 324 -23.36 -14.20 -9.56
N GLN A 325 -22.77 -13.19 -10.22
CA GLN A 325 -21.39 -13.26 -10.72
C GLN A 325 -20.34 -13.29 -9.60
N PHE A 326 -20.72 -12.95 -8.36
CA PHE A 326 -19.84 -12.95 -7.19
C PHE A 326 -20.13 -14.09 -6.21
N GLN A 327 -21.01 -15.02 -6.55
CA GLN A 327 -21.40 -16.14 -5.68
C GLN A 327 -20.54 -17.38 -5.97
N ASN A 328 -19.95 -17.96 -4.93
CA ASN A 328 -19.10 -19.16 -5.00
C ASN A 328 -17.95 -19.04 -6.02
N VAL A 329 -17.31 -17.87 -6.05
CA VAL A 329 -16.19 -17.57 -6.95
C VAL A 329 -14.85 -17.56 -6.21
N ALA A 330 -13.77 -17.84 -6.94
CA ALA A 330 -12.41 -17.62 -6.47
C ALA A 330 -12.03 -16.16 -6.74
N HIS A 331 -11.86 -15.37 -5.68
CA HIS A 331 -11.49 -13.97 -5.78
C HIS A 331 -9.99 -13.79 -5.53
N ILE A 332 -9.23 -13.42 -6.57
CA ILE A 332 -7.82 -13.06 -6.40
C ILE A 332 -7.74 -11.60 -5.95
N LYS A 333 -7.25 -11.37 -4.72
CA LYS A 333 -7.00 -10.02 -4.20
C LYS A 333 -5.52 -9.67 -4.26
N SER A 334 -5.22 -8.50 -4.82
CA SER A 334 -3.86 -7.94 -4.91
C SER A 334 -3.46 -7.21 -3.63
N THR A 335 -3.53 -7.90 -2.48
CA THR A 335 -3.17 -7.36 -1.16
C THR A 335 -1.88 -7.99 -0.64
N LEU A 336 -1.40 -7.59 0.55
CA LEU A 336 -0.13 -8.01 1.18
C LEU A 336 1.13 -7.47 0.49
N PHE A 337 1.04 -7.00 -0.76
CA PHE A 337 2.15 -6.43 -1.50
C PHE A 337 2.73 -5.18 -0.85
N GLU A 338 2.01 -4.54 0.08
CA GLU A 338 2.51 -3.40 0.83
C GLU A 338 3.86 -3.68 1.49
N LEU A 339 4.13 -4.91 1.96
CA LEU A 339 5.42 -5.30 2.54
C LEU A 339 6.61 -5.17 1.56
N SER A 340 6.32 -5.10 0.26
CA SER A 340 7.31 -4.87 -0.81
C SER A 340 7.40 -3.41 -1.30
N LYS A 341 6.67 -2.46 -0.69
CA LYS A 341 6.54 -1.06 -1.16
C LYS A 341 7.17 0.02 -0.29
N GLY A 342 7.82 -0.38 0.80
CA GLY A 342 8.34 0.55 1.79
C GLY A 342 7.22 1.15 2.63
N VAL A 343 6.90 0.51 3.75
CA VAL A 343 5.74 0.89 4.58
C VAL A 343 6.08 1.89 5.70
N ARG A 344 7.35 2.21 5.91
CA ARG A 344 7.80 2.91 7.12
C ARG A 344 7.38 4.39 7.06
N PRO A 345 7.11 5.03 8.21
CA PRO A 345 6.71 6.43 8.21
C PRO A 345 7.85 7.34 7.72
N PRO A 346 7.62 8.25 6.75
CA PRO A 346 8.69 9.03 6.11
C PRO A 346 9.62 9.79 7.06
N LYS A 347 9.08 10.27 8.20
CA LYS A 347 9.87 11.03 9.19
C LYS A 347 10.86 10.16 9.97
N LEU A 348 10.67 8.85 10.00
CA LEU A 348 11.48 7.90 10.77
C LEU A 348 12.32 6.97 9.87
N GLU A 349 12.21 7.05 8.54
CA GLU A 349 12.89 6.14 7.62
C GLU A 349 14.42 6.18 7.72
N GLY A 350 14.99 7.36 7.99
CA GLY A 350 16.45 7.57 8.04
C GLY A 350 17.05 7.50 9.45
N GLN A 351 16.29 7.03 10.44
CA GLN A 351 16.71 7.02 11.85
C GLN A 351 16.59 5.60 12.41
N GLU A 352 17.57 5.19 13.21
CA GLU A 352 17.37 4.01 14.07
C GLU A 352 16.21 4.30 15.01
N SER A 353 15.12 3.56 14.82
CA SER A 353 13.87 3.75 15.56
C SER A 353 13.57 2.49 16.36
N LYS A 354 13.24 2.67 17.63
CA LYS A 354 12.69 1.61 18.48
C LYS A 354 11.20 1.46 18.19
N ILE A 355 10.65 0.30 18.55
CA ILE A 355 9.24 0.01 18.29
C ILE A 355 8.28 1.03 18.94
N MET A 356 8.66 1.58 20.10
CA MET A 356 7.85 2.57 20.82
C MET A 356 7.83 3.94 20.14
N ASP A 357 8.79 4.26 19.27
CA ASP A 357 8.80 5.52 18.51
C ASP A 357 7.64 5.60 17.51
N PHE A 358 6.98 4.46 17.25
CA PHE A 358 5.87 4.36 16.32
C PHE A 358 4.48 4.62 16.94
N VAL A 359 4.35 4.77 18.27
CA VAL A 359 3.07 4.98 18.98
C VAL A 359 2.20 6.05 18.31
N HIS A 360 2.78 7.20 17.99
CA HIS A 360 2.06 8.29 17.34
C HIS A 360 1.49 7.89 15.97
N TYR A 361 2.20 7.06 15.20
CA TYR A 361 1.75 6.60 13.88
C TYR A 361 0.67 5.53 13.97
N LEU A 362 0.68 4.72 15.04
CA LEU A 362 -0.34 3.70 15.30
C LEU A 362 -1.73 4.30 15.54
N LYS A 363 -1.85 5.58 15.87
CA LYS A 363 -3.14 6.31 15.91
C LYS A 363 -3.92 6.21 14.61
N ARG A 364 -3.23 6.05 13.48
CA ARG A 364 -3.89 5.88 12.17
C ARG A 364 -4.53 4.50 12.03
N TRP A 365 -4.05 3.52 12.79
CA TRP A 365 -4.53 2.13 12.75
C TRP A 365 -5.58 1.86 13.83
N SER A 366 -5.41 2.43 15.02
CA SER A 366 -6.30 2.24 16.17
C SER A 366 -7.64 2.96 16.00
N GLN A 367 -8.73 2.41 16.54
CA GLN A 367 -9.97 3.17 16.70
C GLN A 367 -9.91 4.14 17.89
N ILE A 368 -9.17 3.79 18.95
CA ILE A 368 -8.93 4.64 20.12
C ILE A 368 -7.68 5.49 19.86
N LYS A 369 -7.84 6.82 19.87
CA LYS A 369 -6.79 7.77 19.46
C LYS A 369 -5.91 8.26 20.62
N ASP A 370 -6.15 7.79 21.82
CA ASP A 370 -5.36 8.13 23.00
C ASP A 370 -3.97 7.46 22.95
N GLU A 371 -2.90 8.25 23.02
CA GLU A 371 -1.53 7.75 22.85
C GLU A 371 -1.06 6.91 24.05
N GLN A 372 -1.49 7.25 25.27
CA GLN A 372 -1.13 6.47 26.47
C GLN A 372 -1.78 5.08 26.43
N TRP A 373 -3.03 5.01 25.99
CA TRP A 373 -3.73 3.76 25.76
C TRP A 373 -3.02 2.94 24.68
N ILE A 374 -2.68 3.54 23.54
CA ILE A 374 -1.94 2.88 22.44
C ILE A 374 -0.59 2.35 22.94
N GLU A 375 0.16 3.16 23.68
CA GLU A 375 1.45 2.78 24.24
C GLU A 375 1.34 1.56 25.16
N ARG A 376 0.34 1.57 26.06
CA ARG A 376 0.08 0.43 26.96
C ARG A 376 -0.25 -0.84 26.20
N VAL A 377 -1.20 -0.79 25.26
CA VAL A 377 -1.60 -2.01 24.52
C VAL A 377 -0.51 -2.47 23.54
N LEU A 378 0.32 -1.56 23.04
CA LEU A 378 1.51 -1.90 22.25
C LEU A 378 2.53 -2.68 23.10
N ASN A 379 2.79 -2.25 24.34
CA ASN A 379 3.66 -2.99 25.26
C ASN A 379 3.10 -4.39 25.55
N GLU A 380 1.80 -4.50 25.82
CA GLU A 380 1.14 -5.80 26.02
C GLU A 380 1.24 -6.69 24.77
N PHE A 381 1.07 -6.12 23.58
CA PHE A 381 1.23 -6.80 22.30
C PHE A 381 2.66 -7.31 22.10
N ILE A 382 3.67 -6.48 22.39
CA ILE A 382 5.10 -6.83 22.29
C ILE A 382 5.43 -8.04 23.16
N THR A 383 4.93 -8.05 24.39
CA THR A 383 5.16 -9.15 25.33
C THR A 383 4.41 -10.42 24.89
N ARG A 384 3.10 -10.32 24.64
CA ARG A 384 2.26 -11.49 24.30
C ARG A 384 2.67 -12.14 22.99
N ASN A 385 3.16 -11.35 22.04
CA ASN A 385 3.64 -11.83 20.76
C ASN A 385 5.16 -11.92 20.72
N GLU A 386 5.92 -11.84 21.80
CA GLU A 386 7.39 -12.06 21.77
C GLU A 386 8.10 -11.28 20.63
N ILE A 387 7.69 -10.03 20.37
CA ILE A 387 8.14 -9.25 19.19
C ILE A 387 9.66 -9.03 19.22
N ASN A 388 10.26 -9.02 20.41
CA ASN A 388 11.70 -8.87 20.59
C ASN A 388 12.51 -9.94 19.85
N GLU A 389 12.00 -11.17 19.66
CA GLU A 389 12.71 -12.20 18.89
C GLU A 389 12.98 -11.78 17.43
N PHE A 390 12.06 -11.03 16.81
CA PHE A 390 12.31 -10.46 15.49
C PHE A 390 13.40 -9.39 15.52
N LEU A 391 13.37 -8.54 16.54
CA LEU A 391 14.30 -7.42 16.68
C LEU A 391 15.72 -7.93 16.90
N GLU A 392 15.88 -8.95 17.74
CA GLU A 392 17.14 -9.66 17.96
C GLU A 392 17.66 -10.35 16.69
N LYS A 393 16.74 -10.82 15.84
CA LYS A 393 17.06 -11.34 14.50
C LYS A 393 17.25 -10.25 13.43
N GLY A 394 17.32 -8.97 13.82
CA GLY A 394 17.68 -7.87 12.94
C GLY A 394 16.57 -7.36 12.02
N TYR A 395 15.32 -7.79 12.21
CA TYR A 395 14.20 -7.25 11.44
C TYR A 395 13.83 -5.85 11.94
N HIS A 396 13.42 -4.99 11.01
CA HIS A 396 13.02 -3.62 11.35
C HIS A 396 11.67 -3.62 12.11
N PRO A 397 11.56 -2.96 13.28
CA PRO A 397 10.35 -3.00 14.09
C PRO A 397 9.06 -2.64 13.35
N TYR A 398 9.08 -1.64 12.47
CA TYR A 398 7.87 -1.24 11.74
C TYR A 398 7.44 -2.26 10.68
N ASP A 399 8.37 -2.99 10.06
CA ASP A 399 8.04 -4.01 9.07
C ASP A 399 7.31 -5.18 9.76
N ILE A 400 7.73 -5.51 10.99
CA ILE A 400 7.11 -6.54 11.84
C ILE A 400 5.76 -6.07 12.41
N LEU A 401 5.67 -4.83 12.89
CA LEU A 401 4.38 -4.24 13.27
C LEU A 401 3.41 -4.27 12.09
N TYR A 402 3.86 -3.98 10.88
CA TYR A 402 3.00 -4.03 9.71
C TYR A 402 2.55 -5.48 9.41
N LEU A 403 3.46 -6.45 9.44
CA LEU A 403 3.13 -7.86 9.23
C LEU A 403 2.13 -8.37 10.29
N GLU A 404 2.43 -8.21 11.57
CA GLU A 404 1.66 -8.84 12.65
C GLU A 404 0.46 -8.01 13.15
N SER A 405 0.44 -6.69 12.92
CA SER A 405 -0.73 -5.86 13.24
C SER A 405 -1.62 -5.60 12.03
N ARG A 406 -1.04 -5.22 10.89
CA ARG A 406 -1.83 -4.78 9.73
C ARG A 406 -2.24 -5.93 8.85
N MET A 407 -1.32 -6.83 8.52
CA MET A 407 -1.64 -7.97 7.65
C MET A 407 -2.34 -9.07 8.45
N ASN A 408 -1.76 -9.48 9.58
CA ASN A 408 -2.38 -10.49 10.44
C ASN A 408 -3.65 -9.99 11.14
N GLY A 409 -3.59 -8.83 11.81
CA GLY A 409 -4.73 -8.27 12.54
C GLY A 409 -5.81 -7.73 11.61
N TRP A 410 -5.60 -6.53 11.07
CA TRP A 410 -6.62 -5.77 10.34
C TRP A 410 -7.07 -6.42 9.03
N HIS A 411 -6.14 -6.77 8.13
CA HIS A 411 -6.49 -7.19 6.77
C HIS A 411 -7.31 -8.50 6.78
N SER A 412 -6.93 -9.49 7.58
CA SER A 412 -7.71 -10.73 7.67
C SER A 412 -9.13 -10.51 8.22
N THR A 413 -9.37 -9.52 9.11
CA THR A 413 -10.76 -9.20 9.51
C THR A 413 -11.61 -8.67 8.36
N ILE A 414 -10.98 -8.00 7.38
CA ILE A 414 -11.66 -7.55 6.15
C ILE A 414 -11.93 -8.72 5.20
N LEU A 415 -11.10 -9.76 5.22
CA LEU A 415 -11.34 -10.93 4.37
C LEU A 415 -12.53 -11.76 4.85
N GLN A 416 -12.69 -11.90 6.16
CA GLN A 416 -13.83 -12.59 6.76
C GLN A 416 -15.18 -11.97 6.35
N GLU A 417 -15.19 -10.66 6.05
CA GLU A 417 -16.37 -9.97 5.51
C GLU A 417 -16.82 -10.51 4.15
N SER A 418 -15.98 -11.21 3.38
CA SER A 418 -16.34 -11.75 2.06
C SER A 418 -16.63 -13.25 2.03
N ASP A 419 -16.36 -13.97 3.12
CA ASP A 419 -16.52 -15.43 3.23
C ASP A 419 -17.90 -15.96 2.83
N PRO A 420 -19.03 -15.26 3.09
CA PRO A 420 -20.35 -15.77 2.70
C PRO A 420 -20.58 -15.86 1.18
N TYR A 421 -19.79 -15.16 0.38
CA TYR A 421 -20.05 -14.99 -1.05
C TYR A 421 -18.91 -15.52 -1.92
N MET A 422 -17.67 -15.31 -1.50
CA MET A 422 -16.50 -15.59 -2.32
C MET A 422 -15.34 -16.14 -1.49
N GLU A 423 -14.51 -16.95 -2.12
CA GLU A 423 -13.29 -17.46 -1.52
C GLU A 423 -12.10 -16.62 -1.97
N VAL A 424 -11.46 -15.93 -1.02
CA VAL A 424 -10.34 -15.04 -1.32
C VAL A 424 -9.04 -15.83 -1.40
N TYR A 425 -8.34 -15.66 -2.52
CA TYR A 425 -6.97 -16.13 -2.71
C TYR A 425 -6.02 -14.95 -2.86
N ASN A 426 -4.83 -15.10 -2.28
CA ASN A 426 -3.76 -14.11 -2.41
C ASN A 426 -2.51 -14.80 -2.95
N LEU A 427 -1.87 -14.18 -3.94
CA LEU A 427 -0.74 -14.77 -4.64
C LEU A 427 0.53 -14.89 -3.77
N ILE A 428 0.56 -14.22 -2.61
CA ILE A 428 1.73 -14.11 -1.74
C ILE A 428 1.43 -14.35 -0.26
N ASN A 429 0.29 -14.94 0.14
CA ASN A 429 0.03 -15.30 1.55
C ASN A 429 0.83 -16.55 1.98
N CYS A 430 2.14 -16.49 1.78
CA CYS A 430 3.13 -17.54 1.93
C CYS A 430 4.32 -16.95 2.69
N ARG A 431 4.71 -17.57 3.81
CA ARG A 431 5.75 -17.01 4.68
C ARG A 431 7.07 -16.84 3.94
N TYR A 432 7.47 -17.81 3.12
CA TYR A 432 8.68 -17.72 2.31
C TYR A 432 8.68 -16.48 1.41
N ILE A 433 7.55 -16.21 0.75
CA ILE A 433 7.40 -15.05 -0.13
C ILE A 433 7.42 -13.76 0.70
N LEU A 434 6.60 -13.66 1.76
CA LEU A 434 6.52 -12.44 2.58
C LEU A 434 7.87 -12.07 3.22
N PHE A 435 8.59 -13.05 3.76
CA PHE A 435 9.92 -12.82 4.32
C PHE A 435 10.95 -12.45 3.25
N SER A 436 10.88 -13.05 2.05
CA SER A 436 11.72 -12.65 0.92
C SER A 436 11.49 -11.18 0.53
N LEU A 437 10.23 -10.72 0.53
CA LEU A 437 9.88 -9.32 0.24
C LEU A 437 10.36 -8.37 1.34
N ILE A 438 10.20 -8.71 2.62
CA ILE A 438 10.68 -7.92 3.77
C ILE A 438 12.22 -7.78 3.73
N ASN A 439 12.92 -8.85 3.33
CA ASN A 439 14.37 -8.90 3.23
C ASN A 439 14.94 -8.13 2.04
N MET A 440 14.13 -7.54 1.17
CA MET A 440 14.65 -6.65 0.14
C MET A 440 15.17 -5.34 0.73
N ASN A 441 16.17 -4.77 0.05
CA ASN A 441 16.63 -3.41 0.30
C ASN A 441 15.43 -2.45 0.38
N TYR A 442 15.41 -1.61 1.42
CA TYR A 442 14.26 -0.74 1.68
C TYR A 442 14.03 0.31 0.57
N GLU A 443 15.10 0.86 -0.01
CA GLU A 443 14.98 1.83 -1.10
C GLU A 443 14.46 1.16 -2.38
N ALA A 444 14.90 -0.07 -2.66
CA ALA A 444 14.35 -0.85 -3.78
C ALA A 444 12.84 -1.13 -3.61
N ARG A 445 12.40 -1.39 -2.38
CA ARG A 445 10.96 -1.50 -2.05
C ARG A 445 10.21 -0.20 -2.33
N LYS A 446 10.72 0.94 -1.85
CA LYS A 446 10.12 2.26 -2.09
C LYS A 446 10.02 2.61 -3.57
N ASN A 447 11.03 2.22 -4.33
CA ASN A 447 11.08 2.42 -5.78
C ASN A 447 10.25 1.41 -6.58
N MET A 448 9.50 0.52 -5.91
CA MET A 448 8.62 -0.46 -6.54
C MET A 448 9.37 -1.41 -7.49
N GLU A 449 10.65 -1.69 -7.21
CA GLU A 449 11.50 -2.47 -8.12
C GLU A 449 10.99 -3.90 -8.30
N PHE A 450 10.51 -4.54 -7.22
CA PHE A 450 9.91 -5.88 -7.31
C PHE A 450 8.72 -5.88 -8.27
N HIS A 451 7.80 -4.92 -8.11
CA HIS A 451 6.62 -4.83 -8.96
C HIS A 451 6.99 -4.61 -10.42
N THR A 452 7.89 -3.67 -10.65
CA THR A 452 8.38 -3.32 -11.98
C THR A 452 9.04 -4.52 -12.64
N SER A 453 9.86 -5.28 -11.91
CA SER A 453 10.55 -6.46 -12.40
C SER A 453 9.59 -7.60 -12.78
N ILE A 454 8.62 -7.92 -11.91
CA ILE A 454 7.62 -8.95 -12.20
C ILE A 454 6.77 -8.60 -13.42
N ILE A 455 6.34 -7.34 -13.54
CA ILE A 455 5.60 -6.85 -14.70
C ILE A 455 6.46 -6.94 -15.95
N ASN A 456 7.73 -6.54 -15.90
CA ASN A 456 8.63 -6.58 -17.04
C ASN A 456 8.92 -8.00 -17.53
N GLU A 457 8.98 -8.97 -16.61
CA GLU A 457 9.21 -10.37 -16.95
C GLU A 457 7.94 -11.06 -17.47
N SER A 458 6.76 -10.69 -16.93
CA SER A 458 5.50 -11.40 -17.22
C SER A 458 4.69 -10.74 -18.35
N TRP A 459 4.56 -9.41 -18.31
CA TRP A 459 3.82 -8.65 -19.33
C TRP A 459 4.25 -7.18 -19.42
N PRO A 460 5.43 -6.88 -20.03
CA PRO A 460 6.01 -5.54 -20.03
C PRO A 460 5.14 -4.47 -20.69
N LEU A 461 4.20 -4.84 -21.57
CA LEU A 461 3.20 -3.93 -22.14
C LEU A 461 2.44 -3.17 -21.05
N LEU A 462 2.23 -3.75 -19.88
CA LEU A 462 1.52 -3.09 -18.79
C LEU A 462 2.26 -1.84 -18.26
N GLN A 463 3.57 -1.71 -18.50
CA GLN A 463 4.30 -0.48 -18.18
C GLN A 463 3.97 0.69 -19.11
N PHE A 464 3.46 0.40 -20.31
CA PHE A 464 3.07 1.43 -21.27
C PHE A 464 2.00 2.36 -20.69
N PHE A 465 1.05 1.81 -19.96
CA PHE A 465 -0.06 2.58 -19.40
C PHE A 465 0.36 3.36 -18.16
N GLY A 466 -0.13 4.60 -18.03
CA GLY A 466 0.13 5.44 -16.87
C GLY A 466 -0.35 4.82 -15.55
N ILE A 467 0.51 4.83 -14.52
CA ILE A 467 0.20 4.23 -13.21
C ILE A 467 -0.41 5.29 -12.30
N ASN A 468 -1.68 5.11 -11.93
CA ASN A 468 -2.49 6.12 -11.22
C ASN A 468 -2.50 7.49 -11.92
N THR A 469 -2.28 7.52 -13.24
CA THR A 469 -2.23 8.71 -14.08
C THR A 469 -2.81 8.39 -15.45
N ASN A 470 -3.38 9.40 -16.10
CA ASN A 470 -3.85 9.34 -17.48
C ASN A 470 -2.72 9.51 -18.53
N VAL A 471 -1.48 9.75 -18.08
CA VAL A 471 -0.31 9.96 -18.96
C VAL A 471 0.42 8.63 -19.18
N ASN A 472 0.43 8.12 -20.42
CA ASN A 472 1.11 6.88 -20.79
C ASN A 472 2.61 7.10 -21.11
N LEU A 473 3.36 6.03 -21.38
CA LEU A 473 4.79 6.14 -21.72
C LEU A 473 5.05 6.94 -22.99
N TYR A 474 4.15 6.89 -23.99
CA TYR A 474 4.29 7.68 -25.20
C TYR A 474 4.10 9.17 -24.94
N ASP A 475 3.11 9.54 -24.12
CA ASP A 475 2.90 10.93 -23.70
C ASP A 475 4.13 11.47 -22.94
N LYS A 476 4.70 10.65 -22.03
CA LYS A 476 5.95 10.96 -21.34
C LYS A 476 7.12 11.09 -22.31
N TYR A 477 7.23 10.19 -23.29
CA TYR A 477 8.25 10.27 -24.33
C TYR A 477 8.09 11.54 -25.17
N LEU A 478 6.87 11.92 -25.57
CA LEU A 478 6.62 13.15 -26.31
C LEU A 478 6.97 14.39 -25.49
N ASP A 479 6.65 14.39 -24.19
CA ASP A 479 7.01 15.46 -23.28
C ASP A 479 8.54 15.56 -23.10
N LEU A 480 9.21 14.44 -22.82
CA LEU A 480 10.67 14.35 -22.79
C LEU A 480 11.29 14.75 -24.11
N LYS A 481 10.73 14.36 -25.26
CA LYS A 481 11.22 14.77 -26.59
C LYS A 481 11.04 16.26 -26.83
N LYS A 482 9.97 16.88 -26.32
CA LYS A 482 9.81 18.34 -26.33
C LYS A 482 10.88 19.01 -25.45
N GLN A 483 11.18 18.43 -24.29
CA GLN A 483 12.23 18.90 -23.37
C GLN A 483 13.66 18.68 -23.92
N LEU A 484 13.87 17.60 -24.69
CA LEU A 484 15.14 17.14 -25.25
C LEU A 484 15.34 17.53 -26.72
N LYS A 485 14.44 18.32 -27.32
CA LYS A 485 14.66 18.85 -28.69
C LYS A 485 16.05 19.51 -28.71
N PRO A 486 16.96 19.04 -29.57
CA PRO A 486 18.36 19.41 -29.45
C PRO A 486 18.55 20.91 -29.71
N GLN A 487 19.31 21.54 -28.82
CA GLN A 487 19.89 22.88 -28.91
C GLN A 487 20.80 23.10 -30.14
N SER A 488 20.95 22.11 -31.03
CA SER A 488 22.01 22.06 -32.05
C SER A 488 21.74 22.85 -33.34
N GLU A 489 20.52 23.33 -33.59
CA GLU A 489 20.26 24.27 -34.71
C GLU A 489 20.30 25.74 -34.26
N THR A 490 20.48 25.97 -32.96
CA THR A 490 20.41 27.29 -32.31
C THR A 490 21.76 27.89 -31.97
N ASP A 491 22.85 27.12 -32.00
CA ASP A 491 24.14 27.52 -31.43
C ASP A 491 24.95 28.51 -32.29
N GLU A 492 24.65 28.69 -33.58
CA GLU A 492 25.25 29.78 -34.36
C GLU A 492 24.46 31.10 -34.29
N ILE A 493 23.18 31.06 -33.88
CA ILE A 493 22.30 32.25 -33.81
C ILE A 493 22.25 32.85 -32.38
N ASN A 494 22.64 32.09 -31.35
CA ASN A 494 22.39 32.41 -29.94
C ASN A 494 23.58 32.96 -29.14
N LYS A 495 24.44 33.78 -29.74
CA LYS A 495 25.32 34.63 -28.94
C LYS A 495 24.60 35.94 -28.64
N LEU A 496 24.38 36.21 -27.34
CA LEU A 496 24.03 37.54 -26.86
C LEU A 496 24.99 38.57 -27.49
N GLN A 497 24.42 39.57 -28.16
CA GLN A 497 25.12 40.65 -28.84
C GLN A 497 25.63 41.69 -27.84
N LEU A 498 25.03 41.76 -26.65
CA LEU A 498 25.36 42.72 -25.60
C LEU A 498 26.18 42.08 -24.49
N GLU A 499 27.06 42.89 -23.90
CA GLU A 499 27.79 42.52 -22.69
C GLU A 499 27.04 43.02 -21.45
N TYR A 500 26.79 42.13 -20.50
CA TYR A 500 26.12 42.46 -19.23
C TYR A 500 27.16 42.46 -18.12
N LEU A 501 27.34 43.56 -17.39
CA LEU A 501 28.33 43.74 -16.33
C LEU A 501 27.64 44.01 -14.99
N THR A 502 27.90 43.17 -13.98
CA THR A 502 27.34 43.32 -12.63
C THR A 502 28.11 42.47 -11.61
N SER A 503 28.21 42.96 -10.37
CA SER A 503 28.64 42.23 -9.17
C SER A 503 27.46 41.71 -8.32
N ASP A 504 26.27 42.26 -8.56
CA ASP A 504 25.13 42.13 -7.65
C ASP A 504 24.18 41.00 -8.06
N PHE A 505 24.40 40.42 -9.23
CA PHE A 505 23.56 39.36 -9.78
C PHE A 505 24.40 38.20 -10.30
N VAL A 506 23.91 37.00 -10.05
CA VAL A 506 24.33 35.78 -10.73
C VAL A 506 23.61 35.73 -12.08
N LYS A 507 24.38 35.46 -13.14
CA LYS A 507 23.91 35.39 -14.52
C LYS A 507 23.66 33.96 -14.92
N GLU A 508 22.47 33.67 -15.41
CA GLU A 508 22.14 32.41 -16.07
C GLU A 508 21.75 32.73 -17.52
N ASN A 509 22.57 32.28 -18.47
CA ASN A 509 22.36 32.55 -19.89
C ASN A 509 21.35 31.55 -20.46
N GLU A 510 20.34 32.06 -21.18
CA GLU A 510 19.30 31.29 -21.85
C GLU A 510 19.17 31.79 -23.31
N ALA A 511 19.89 31.19 -24.26
CA ALA A 511 19.81 31.51 -25.69
C ALA A 511 19.90 33.03 -26.00
N GLN A 512 18.76 33.69 -26.23
CA GLN A 512 18.63 35.13 -26.54
C GLN A 512 18.24 35.97 -25.32
N SER A 513 18.31 35.40 -24.13
CA SER A 513 17.98 36.05 -22.88
C SER A 513 18.97 35.73 -21.79
N ILE A 514 19.05 36.63 -20.83
CA ILE A 514 19.82 36.47 -19.62
C ILE A 514 18.86 36.58 -18.44
N GLN A 515 18.90 35.59 -17.55
CA GLN A 515 18.28 35.68 -16.25
C GLN A 515 19.29 36.20 -15.24
N LEU A 516 18.88 37.23 -14.51
CA LEU A 516 19.69 37.91 -13.51
C LEU A 516 19.02 37.71 -12.15
N LYS A 517 19.67 36.92 -11.31
CA LYS A 517 19.23 36.62 -9.96
C LYS A 517 20.12 37.33 -8.95
N LEU A 518 19.53 38.04 -8.00
CA LEU A 518 20.29 38.76 -6.99
C LEU A 518 21.24 37.80 -6.24
N SER A 519 22.53 38.15 -6.19
CA SER A 519 23.58 37.37 -5.54
C SER A 519 23.54 37.48 -4.01
N HIS A 520 22.75 38.43 -3.49
CA HIS A 520 22.64 38.73 -2.07
C HIS A 520 21.52 37.92 -1.40
N ALA A 521 21.73 37.56 -0.13
CA ALA A 521 20.75 36.81 0.67
C ALA A 521 19.57 37.64 1.18
N ALA A 522 19.58 38.96 0.95
CA ALA A 522 18.51 39.90 1.30
C ALA A 522 18.61 41.18 0.45
N PHE A 523 17.49 41.91 0.32
CA PHE A 523 17.50 43.31 -0.13
C PHE A 523 17.66 44.24 1.07
N ASN A 524 18.56 45.22 0.94
CA ASN A 524 18.73 46.31 1.89
C ASN A 524 18.13 47.61 1.30
N ARG A 525 17.36 48.35 2.10
CA ARG A 525 16.71 49.61 1.69
C ARG A 525 17.72 50.70 1.30
N GLU A 526 18.89 50.68 1.92
CA GLU A 526 19.96 51.68 1.72
C GLU A 526 20.88 51.33 0.54
N GLU A 527 20.72 50.14 -0.05
CA GLU A 527 21.53 49.66 -1.17
C GLU A 527 20.77 49.74 -2.49
N THR A 528 21.55 49.82 -3.57
CA THR A 528 21.05 49.74 -4.93
C THR A 528 21.84 48.69 -5.69
N TYR A 529 21.15 47.81 -6.39
CA TYR A 529 21.77 46.70 -7.13
C TYR A 529 21.79 47.03 -8.62
N LYS A 530 22.95 46.97 -9.26
CA LYS A 530 23.16 47.56 -10.59
C LYS A 530 23.59 46.53 -11.64
N ILE A 531 23.04 46.68 -12.84
CA ILE A 531 23.47 45.97 -14.05
C ILE A 531 23.79 47.01 -15.12
N ASN A 532 24.98 46.95 -15.72
CA ASN A 532 25.33 47.72 -16.90
C ASN A 532 25.22 46.83 -18.14
N ILE A 533 24.63 47.35 -19.20
CA ILE A 533 24.46 46.66 -20.48
C ILE A 533 25.22 47.47 -21.51
N VAL A 534 26.20 46.85 -22.17
CA VAL A 534 27.11 47.49 -23.11
C VAL A 534 26.92 46.90 -24.50
N ASN A 535 26.73 47.76 -25.49
CA ASN A 535 26.68 47.38 -26.89
C ASN A 535 28.00 47.71 -27.58
N HIS A 536 28.77 46.68 -27.94
CA HIS A 536 30.02 46.82 -28.71
C HIS A 536 29.82 46.72 -30.23
N LYS A 537 28.58 46.62 -30.71
CA LYS A 537 28.24 46.46 -32.12
C LYS A 537 28.04 47.81 -32.79
N GLU A 538 28.08 47.79 -34.13
CA GLU A 538 27.81 48.93 -35.01
C GLU A 538 26.30 49.19 -35.22
N GLU A 539 25.43 48.31 -34.71
CA GLU A 539 23.98 48.40 -34.88
C GLU A 539 23.22 48.52 -33.55
N ASN A 540 22.01 49.09 -33.60
CA ASN A 540 21.12 49.15 -32.45
C ASN A 540 20.67 47.73 -32.07
N VAL A 541 20.84 47.33 -30.81
CA VAL A 541 20.29 46.07 -30.31
C VAL A 541 19.03 46.38 -29.51
N LYS A 542 17.91 45.73 -29.85
CA LYS A 542 16.66 45.87 -29.11
C LYS A 542 16.63 44.87 -27.97
N ILE A 543 16.23 45.29 -26.78
CA ILE A 543 16.02 44.41 -25.62
C ILE A 543 14.60 44.54 -25.06
N ALA A 544 14.11 43.47 -24.44
CA ALA A 544 12.90 43.43 -23.64
C ALA A 544 13.22 42.98 -22.21
N ILE A 545 12.73 43.72 -21.23
CA ILE A 545 13.01 43.53 -19.81
C ILE A 545 11.70 43.19 -19.09
N ARG A 546 11.67 42.09 -18.33
CA ARG A 546 10.51 41.66 -17.54
C ARG A 546 10.89 40.94 -16.24
N THR A 547 9.94 40.80 -15.33
CA THR A 547 10.03 39.91 -14.17
C THR A 547 9.01 38.77 -14.28
N PHE A 548 9.02 37.85 -13.32
CA PHE A 548 8.04 36.76 -13.22
C PHE A 548 7.11 36.91 -12.00
N TYR A 549 7.19 38.04 -11.30
CA TYR A 549 6.50 38.22 -10.04
C TYR A 549 5.14 38.90 -10.22
N LYS A 550 4.06 38.16 -9.91
CA LYS A 550 2.67 38.62 -10.14
C LYS A 550 1.86 38.81 -8.86
N ASN A 551 2.48 38.69 -7.69
CA ASN A 551 1.75 38.78 -6.43
C ASN A 551 1.56 40.23 -6.00
N GLU A 552 0.30 40.69 -6.03
CA GLU A 552 -0.11 42.05 -5.68
C GLU A 552 0.34 42.52 -4.29
N LYS A 553 0.58 41.59 -3.35
CA LYS A 553 1.12 41.94 -2.02
C LYS A 553 2.51 42.59 -2.09
N GLY A 554 3.19 42.53 -3.24
CA GLY A 554 4.52 43.08 -3.45
C GLY A 554 4.61 44.41 -4.16
N ARG A 555 3.47 44.95 -4.56
CA ARG A 555 3.39 46.27 -5.15
C ARG A 555 3.94 47.32 -4.17
N GLY A 556 4.73 48.25 -4.67
CA GLY A 556 5.36 49.32 -3.91
C GLY A 556 6.65 48.95 -3.17
N LYS A 557 7.13 47.70 -3.30
CA LYS A 557 8.26 47.20 -2.50
C LYS A 557 9.59 47.19 -3.21
N ILE A 558 9.63 46.76 -4.47
CA ILE A 558 10.87 46.68 -5.26
C ILE A 558 10.61 47.37 -6.59
N PHE A 559 11.59 48.17 -7.02
CA PHE A 559 11.49 48.97 -8.23
C PHE A 559 12.73 48.77 -9.11
N LEU A 560 12.50 48.78 -10.42
CA LEU A 560 13.53 48.91 -11.44
C LEU A 560 13.55 50.34 -11.97
N HIS A 561 14.75 50.91 -12.00
CA HIS A 561 15.05 52.17 -12.65
C HIS A 561 15.80 51.85 -13.94
N ILE A 562 15.18 52.22 -15.06
CA ILE A 562 15.76 52.09 -16.41
C ILE A 562 15.77 53.50 -16.98
N ASP A 563 16.97 54.03 -17.22
CA ASP A 563 17.20 55.45 -17.52
C ASP A 563 16.54 56.37 -16.47
N SER A 564 15.63 57.27 -16.88
CA SER A 564 14.90 58.19 -15.99
C SER A 564 13.53 57.68 -15.53
N LYS A 565 13.16 56.44 -15.86
CA LYS A 565 11.84 55.87 -15.56
C LYS A 565 11.91 54.82 -14.45
N LYS A 566 10.89 54.82 -13.59
CA LYS A 566 10.73 53.91 -12.46
C LYS A 566 9.59 52.93 -12.75
N TYR A 567 9.85 51.64 -12.60
CA TYR A 567 8.91 50.54 -12.84
C TYR A 567 8.78 49.67 -11.60
N ASP A 568 7.55 49.28 -11.24
CA ASP A 568 7.31 48.31 -10.17
C ASP A 568 7.55 46.88 -10.70
N ILE A 569 8.18 46.01 -9.90
CA ILE A 569 8.43 44.63 -10.32
C ILE A 569 7.15 43.85 -10.61
N VAL A 570 6.04 44.16 -9.95
CA VAL A 570 4.77 43.46 -10.14
C VAL A 570 4.18 43.79 -11.52
N ASP A 571 4.29 45.05 -11.94
CA ASP A 571 3.81 45.49 -13.26
C ASP A 571 4.64 44.86 -14.37
N LEU A 572 5.96 44.80 -14.19
CA LEU A 572 6.87 44.05 -15.07
C LEU A 572 6.68 42.53 -15.01
N GLY A 573 5.85 42.01 -14.11
CA GLY A 573 5.42 40.62 -14.11
C GLY A 573 4.31 40.34 -15.12
N TYR A 574 3.51 41.36 -15.47
CA TYR A 574 2.43 41.28 -16.45
C TYR A 574 2.84 41.83 -17.82
N GLU A 575 3.71 42.83 -17.84
CA GLU A 575 4.18 43.52 -19.05
C GLU A 575 5.71 43.44 -19.18
N HIS A 576 6.25 43.92 -20.30
CA HIS A 576 7.69 44.06 -20.51
C HIS A 576 8.03 45.47 -21.00
N VAL A 577 9.24 45.93 -20.67
CA VAL A 577 9.78 47.20 -21.17
C VAL A 577 10.72 46.92 -22.31
N GLU A 578 10.45 47.52 -23.48
CA GLU A 578 11.34 47.44 -24.64
C GLU A 578 12.18 48.72 -24.75
N MET A 579 13.46 48.55 -25.05
CA MET A 579 14.36 49.67 -25.36
C MET A 579 15.42 49.26 -26.39
N PHE A 580 16.03 50.25 -27.04
CA PHE A 580 17.17 50.04 -27.92
C PHE A 580 18.44 50.48 -27.20
N ILE A 581 19.49 49.69 -27.34
CA ILE A 581 20.85 50.04 -26.91
C ILE A 581 21.63 50.48 -28.15
N PRO A 582 21.95 51.78 -28.30
CA PRO A 582 22.68 52.29 -29.45
C PRO A 582 24.07 51.64 -29.64
N PRO A 583 24.64 51.68 -30.85
CA PRO A 583 26.02 51.28 -31.10
C PRO A 583 26.99 51.95 -30.15
N HIS A 584 28.01 51.20 -29.68
CA HIS A 584 29.08 51.70 -28.83
C HIS A 584 28.61 52.47 -27.59
N SER A 585 27.45 52.09 -27.05
CA SER A 585 26.82 52.75 -25.92
C SER A 585 26.59 51.80 -24.75
N GLN A 586 26.27 52.38 -23.60
CA GLN A 586 25.90 51.63 -22.39
C GLN A 586 24.65 52.21 -21.74
N THR A 587 23.84 51.33 -21.15
CA THR A 587 22.76 51.72 -20.23
C THR A 587 22.94 51.01 -18.88
N SER A 588 22.30 51.55 -17.85
CA SER A 588 22.30 50.97 -16.51
C SER A 588 20.87 50.71 -16.05
N ILE A 589 20.64 49.50 -15.53
CA ILE A 589 19.44 49.14 -14.80
C ILE A 589 19.80 49.11 -13.31
N VAL A 590 19.03 49.82 -12.50
CA VAL A 590 19.20 49.86 -11.05
C VAL A 590 17.96 49.30 -10.37
N MET A 591 18.13 48.29 -9.52
CA MET A 591 17.07 47.72 -8.71
C MET A 591 17.20 48.21 -7.26
N GLN A 592 16.10 48.68 -6.69
CA GLN A 592 16.06 49.19 -5.32
C GLN A 592 14.81 48.69 -4.59
N SER A 593 14.94 48.44 -3.28
CA SER A 593 13.82 48.12 -2.40
C SER A 593 13.47 49.30 -1.49
N THR A 594 12.18 49.48 -1.15
CA THR A 594 11.72 50.51 -0.20
C THR A 594 11.84 50.08 1.26
N GLN A 595 12.20 48.81 1.51
CA GLN A 595 12.37 48.23 2.84
C GLN A 595 13.36 47.06 2.82
N ASN A 596 13.82 46.61 3.98
CA ASN A 596 14.64 45.41 4.07
C ASN A 596 13.79 44.16 3.80
N ILE A 597 14.28 43.25 2.94
CA ILE A 597 13.56 42.02 2.56
C ILE A 597 14.53 40.83 2.64
N ASP A 598 14.29 39.94 3.60
CA ASP A 598 15.09 38.73 3.87
C ASP A 598 14.35 37.42 3.55
N LYS A 599 13.05 37.51 3.24
CA LYS A 599 12.23 36.33 2.91
C LYS A 599 12.64 35.74 1.56
N LYS A 600 13.14 34.50 1.58
CA LYS A 600 13.58 33.74 0.39
C LYS A 600 12.55 33.70 -0.75
N SER A 601 11.26 33.68 -0.44
CA SER A 601 10.18 33.71 -1.44
C SER A 601 10.08 35.02 -2.22
N TRP A 602 10.52 36.13 -1.65
CA TRP A 602 10.56 37.45 -2.29
C TRP A 602 11.83 37.64 -3.13
N ILE A 603 12.96 37.13 -2.64
CA ILE A 603 14.26 37.19 -3.33
C ILE A 603 14.23 36.31 -4.59
N ASN A 604 13.68 35.10 -4.49
CA ASN A 604 13.50 34.22 -5.65
C ASN A 604 12.41 34.72 -6.62
N ALA A 605 11.52 35.59 -6.16
CA ALA A 605 10.47 36.20 -6.96
C ALA A 605 11.00 37.37 -7.81
N ALA A 606 11.97 38.13 -7.30
CA ALA A 606 12.58 39.28 -7.96
C ALA A 606 13.69 38.86 -8.95
N ILE A 607 13.40 37.88 -9.82
CA ILE A 607 14.28 37.50 -10.94
C ILE A 607 13.96 38.38 -12.13
N LEU A 608 15.00 38.98 -12.71
CA LEU A 608 14.91 39.79 -13.93
C LEU A 608 15.29 38.94 -15.14
N GLN A 609 14.48 39.00 -16.19
CA GLN A 609 14.85 38.47 -17.50
C GLN A 609 15.03 39.62 -18.49
N ILE A 610 16.17 39.66 -19.17
CA ILE A 610 16.44 40.56 -20.28
C ILE A 610 16.60 39.72 -21.54
N LYS A 611 15.81 39.99 -22.57
CA LYS A 611 15.83 39.28 -23.85
C LYS A 611 16.26 40.21 -24.97
N GLU A 612 17.28 39.85 -25.73
CA GLU A 612 17.65 40.52 -26.97
C GLU A 612 16.68 40.10 -28.09
N ILE A 613 16.07 41.10 -28.74
CA ILE A 613 15.12 40.91 -29.82
C ILE A 613 15.87 41.08 -31.14
N HIS A 614 16.15 39.97 -31.80
CA HIS A 614 16.70 40.00 -33.15
C HIS A 614 15.60 40.41 -34.14
N LEU A 615 15.81 41.52 -34.85
CA LEU A 615 15.00 41.88 -36.01
C LEU A 615 15.42 40.97 -37.17
N CYS A 616 14.79 39.81 -37.32
CA CYS A 616 14.98 39.01 -38.53
C CYS A 616 14.55 39.85 -39.73
N LYS A 617 15.50 40.21 -40.61
CA LYS A 617 15.17 40.52 -42.01
C LYS A 617 14.50 39.25 -42.56
N LYS A 618 13.18 39.30 -42.78
CA LYS A 618 12.51 38.33 -43.65
C LYS A 618 13.14 38.46 -45.02
N VAL A 619 14.07 37.58 -45.35
CA VAL A 619 14.34 37.22 -46.74
C VAL A 619 13.29 36.17 -47.07
N ILE A 620 12.30 36.58 -47.86
CA ILE A 620 11.47 35.64 -48.60
C ILE A 620 12.34 35.20 -49.77
N GLU A 621 12.75 33.93 -49.78
CA GLU A 621 12.93 33.10 -50.97
C GLU A 621 12.43 31.68 -50.65
#